data_AF-A0A9R1AJI1-F1
#
_entry.id   AF-A0A9R1AJI1-F1
#
_cell.length_a   1.000
_cell.length_b   1.000
_cell.length_c   1.000
_cell.angle_alpha   90.00
_cell.angle_beta   90.00
_cell.angle_gamma   90.00
#
_symmetry.space_group_name_H-M   'P 1'
#
loop_
_entity.id
_entity.type
_entity.pdbx_description
1 polymer ?
#
loop_
_entity_poly.entity_id
_entity_poly.type
_entity_poly.pdbx_seq_one_letter_code
_entity_poly.pdbx_strand_id
1 'polypeptide(L)'
;MVRKRPATDMDLPPPRRHVTGDLSDMTAGPPVLSSATAQLPALPSQLLPPFQLQQQVDHMDVAAAAAPAQAGEAANTTAFVDGIIRDIIGSSGAGVSVAQLIHNVREIIHPCNPGLASLLELRLRSLLASDPAPPQQHQPALLPNAPMPMAALPPPPPDKRRREEEREPNNPPQSPKPPSAEETAAAAAAASAAVKERKEGQRRKQRDEEGLHLLTLLLQCAESVNADNLDEAQTALLEIAELATPFGTSTQRVAAYFAEAVSARLVSSCLGLYAPLPHASPAASRLVNGRVAAAFQVFNGISPLVKFSHFTANQAIQEAFEREERVHIIDLDIMQGLQWPGLFHILASRPGGPPRVRLTGLGASMDALEATGKRLSDFADTLGLPFEFCPVADKAGNLDPEKLGVTRREAVAVHWLHHSLYDVTGSDSNTLCLIKR
;
A
#
# COMPACT_ATOMS: atom_id res chain seq x y z
N MET A 1 -2.22 40.66 -40.74
CA MET A 1 -2.21 41.81 -39.83
C MET A 1 -3.43 41.68 -38.92
N VAL A 2 -3.21 41.50 -37.62
CA VAL A 2 -4.10 41.69 -36.43
C VAL A 2 -3.56 40.69 -35.39
N ARG A 3 -2.60 41.17 -34.60
CA ARG A 3 -2.09 40.50 -33.39
C ARG A 3 -3.01 40.91 -32.23
N LYS A 4 -3.70 39.94 -31.62
CA LYS A 4 -4.38 40.13 -30.32
C LYS A 4 -3.30 40.15 -29.22
N ARG A 5 -3.26 41.23 -28.44
CA ARG A 5 -2.48 41.34 -27.20
C ARG A 5 -3.15 40.51 -26.09
N PRO A 6 -2.41 39.87 -25.19
CA PRO A 6 -2.96 39.31 -23.97
C PRO A 6 -3.20 40.40 -22.90
N ALA A 7 -4.16 40.12 -22.03
CA ALA A 7 -4.65 40.99 -20.96
C ALA A 7 -3.59 41.25 -19.87
N THR A 8 -3.75 42.42 -19.27
CA THR A 8 -2.90 43.08 -18.26
C THR A 8 -2.98 42.42 -16.89
N ASP A 9 -1.84 42.48 -16.18
CA ASP A 9 -1.61 42.20 -14.77
C ASP A 9 -2.77 42.63 -13.86
N MET A 10 -3.21 41.70 -13.01
CA MET A 10 -3.95 42.00 -11.80
C MET A 10 -2.95 42.12 -10.65
N ASP A 11 -2.93 43.29 -10.02
CA ASP A 11 -2.12 43.67 -8.87
C ASP A 11 -2.14 42.62 -7.74
N LEU A 12 -0.99 41.98 -7.52
CA LEU A 12 -0.66 41.33 -6.26
C LEU A 12 0.14 42.31 -5.38
N PRO A 13 -0.20 42.50 -4.09
CA PRO A 13 0.57 43.37 -3.22
C PRO A 13 1.98 42.78 -2.95
N PRO A 14 3.03 43.62 -2.89
CA PRO A 14 4.41 43.14 -2.75
C PRO A 14 4.71 42.58 -1.35
N PRO A 15 5.65 41.62 -1.23
CA PRO A 15 6.06 41.07 0.05
C PRO A 15 6.78 42.12 0.90
N ARG A 16 6.39 42.22 2.18
CA ARG A 16 7.03 43.12 3.15
C ARG A 16 8.47 42.68 3.41
N ARG A 17 9.41 43.61 3.25
CA ARG A 17 10.84 43.44 3.55
C ARG A 17 11.04 43.16 5.05
N HIS A 18 11.74 42.07 5.36
CA HIS A 18 12.33 41.85 6.67
C HIS A 18 13.46 42.87 6.89
N VAL A 19 13.34 43.65 7.97
CA VAL A 19 14.42 44.50 8.48
C VAL A 19 15.28 43.63 9.39
N THR A 20 16.52 43.36 9.00
CA THR A 20 17.55 42.79 9.85
C THR A 20 18.11 43.90 10.73
N GLY A 21 17.67 43.94 12.00
CA GLY A 21 18.27 44.79 13.04
C GLY A 21 19.35 44.01 13.79
N ASP A 22 20.58 44.48 13.65
CA ASP A 22 21.78 44.05 14.37
C ASP A 22 21.66 44.44 15.87
N LEU A 23 21.98 43.52 16.78
CA LEU A 23 21.93 43.76 18.24
C LEU A 23 23.12 43.09 18.92
N SER A 24 24.22 43.84 18.95
CA SER A 24 25.29 43.71 19.94
C SER A 24 25.02 44.71 21.08
N ASP A 25 25.28 44.26 22.31
CA ASP A 25 25.28 44.99 23.58
C ASP A 25 23.98 45.68 24.05
N MET A 26 23.35 45.11 25.09
CA MET A 26 23.15 45.80 26.37
C MET A 26 22.67 44.82 27.46
N THR A 27 23.48 44.72 28.50
CA THR A 27 23.19 44.09 29.79
C THR A 27 22.19 44.94 30.59
N ALA A 28 21.00 44.42 30.84
CA ALA A 28 20.09 44.93 31.86
C ALA A 28 19.21 43.79 32.41
N GLY A 29 19.07 43.73 33.74
CA GLY A 29 18.37 42.66 34.47
C GLY A 29 16.86 42.56 34.16
N PRO A 30 16.18 41.52 34.67
CA PRO A 30 14.83 41.19 34.24
C PRO A 30 13.81 42.19 34.79
N PRO A 31 12.83 42.66 33.99
CA PRO A 31 11.71 43.41 34.52
C PRO A 31 10.67 42.44 35.10
N VAL A 32 10.20 42.78 36.30
CA VAL A 32 9.06 42.14 36.96
C VAL A 32 7.79 42.55 36.19
N LEU A 33 7.11 41.58 35.55
CA LEU A 33 5.82 41.80 34.91
C LEU A 33 4.68 41.41 35.83
N SER A 34 3.85 42.41 36.10
CA SER A 34 2.60 42.39 36.86
C SER A 34 1.56 41.48 36.21
N SER A 35 0.82 40.75 37.05
CA SER A 35 -0.23 39.81 36.70
C SER A 35 -1.47 40.51 36.10
N ALA A 36 -1.78 40.19 34.85
CA ALA A 36 -3.14 40.29 34.31
C ALA A 36 -3.44 38.96 33.58
N THR A 37 -4.18 38.10 34.28
CA THR A 37 -4.51 36.73 33.87
C THR A 37 -5.55 36.76 32.75
N ALA A 38 -5.12 36.60 31.50
CA ALA A 38 -5.99 36.05 30.45
C ALA A 38 -5.82 34.53 30.49
N GLN A 39 -6.77 33.84 31.12
CA GLN A 39 -6.78 32.38 31.20
C GLN A 39 -7.01 31.81 29.79
N LEU A 40 -5.96 31.18 29.24
CA LEU A 40 -6.08 30.24 28.13
C LEU A 40 -7.00 29.08 28.55
N PRO A 41 -7.89 28.59 27.67
CA PRO A 41 -8.65 27.39 27.97
C PRO A 41 -7.70 26.21 28.16
N ALA A 42 -7.79 25.56 29.32
CA ALA A 42 -7.05 24.33 29.60
C ALA A 42 -7.57 23.22 28.69
N LEU A 43 -6.75 22.76 27.74
CA LEU A 43 -7.03 21.55 26.97
C LEU A 43 -6.78 20.30 27.84
N PRO A 44 -7.62 19.26 27.75
CA PRO A 44 -7.45 18.04 28.52
C PRO A 44 -6.16 17.30 28.10
N SER A 45 -5.21 17.17 29.02
CA SER A 45 -3.90 16.54 28.82
C SER A 45 -3.92 15.00 28.74
N GLN A 46 -5.01 14.37 28.31
CA GLN A 46 -5.11 12.91 28.23
C GLN A 46 -6.02 12.48 27.08
N LEU A 47 -5.50 12.38 25.86
CA LEU A 47 -6.23 11.72 24.77
C LEU A 47 -5.71 10.32 24.41
N LEU A 48 -4.54 9.88 24.87
CA LEU A 48 -4.09 8.50 24.69
C LEU A 48 -3.12 8.05 25.82
N PRO A 49 -3.28 6.84 26.38
CA PRO A 49 -2.28 6.30 27.31
C PRO A 49 -0.96 5.98 26.57
N PRO A 50 0.19 6.04 27.25
CA PRO A 50 1.48 5.70 26.64
C PRO A 50 1.54 4.24 26.23
N PHE A 51 2.04 4.00 25.01
CA PHE A 51 2.27 2.68 24.43
C PHE A 51 3.37 1.94 25.20
N GLN A 52 3.01 1.01 26.08
CA GLN A 52 3.95 0.01 26.63
C GLN A 52 3.91 -1.23 25.74
N LEU A 53 4.89 -1.34 24.83
CA LEU A 53 5.19 -2.62 24.20
C LEU A 53 5.99 -3.45 25.20
N GLN A 54 5.39 -4.49 25.76
CA GLN A 54 6.08 -5.52 26.53
C GLN A 54 7.17 -6.11 25.63
N GLN A 55 8.43 -6.01 26.04
CA GLN A 55 9.55 -6.71 25.40
C GLN A 55 9.29 -8.21 25.48
N GLN A 56 9.04 -8.83 24.33
CA GLN A 56 9.27 -10.26 24.15
C GLN A 56 10.01 -10.43 22.82
N VAL A 57 11.33 -10.35 22.92
CA VAL A 57 12.25 -10.73 21.85
C VAL A 57 12.36 -12.24 21.92
N ASP A 58 11.47 -12.95 21.23
CA ASP A 58 11.68 -14.35 20.91
C ASP A 58 12.22 -14.46 19.48
N HIS A 59 13.29 -15.24 19.38
CA HIS A 59 14.10 -15.54 18.20
C HIS A 59 13.21 -15.95 17.00
N MET A 60 13.06 -15.08 15.99
CA MET A 60 12.50 -15.49 14.70
C MET A 60 13.65 -15.94 13.81
N ASP A 61 13.85 -17.26 13.76
CA ASP A 61 14.68 -17.93 12.78
C ASP A 61 14.28 -17.54 11.36
N VAL A 62 15.27 -17.08 10.58
CA VAL A 62 15.15 -16.82 9.16
C VAL A 62 15.14 -18.18 8.43
N ALA A 63 13.97 -18.79 8.31
CA ALA A 63 13.78 -19.95 7.45
C ALA A 63 13.57 -19.48 6.01
N ALA A 64 14.67 -19.42 5.25
CA ALA A 64 14.66 -19.29 3.81
C ALA A 64 13.99 -20.53 3.19
N ALA A 65 12.80 -20.36 2.62
CA ALA A 65 12.17 -21.37 1.78
C ALA A 65 12.85 -21.37 0.40
N ALA A 66 13.87 -22.20 0.24
CA ALA A 66 14.42 -22.56 -1.06
C ALA A 66 13.42 -23.49 -1.79
N ALA A 67 12.97 -23.09 -2.98
CA ALA A 67 12.28 -23.96 -3.92
C ALA A 67 13.24 -24.34 -5.07
N PRO A 68 13.20 -25.58 -5.59
CA PRO A 68 14.21 -26.07 -6.51
C PRO A 68 13.99 -25.53 -7.93
N ALA A 69 15.11 -25.26 -8.61
CA ALA A 69 15.15 -24.83 -9.98
C ALA A 69 14.68 -25.93 -10.95
N GLN A 70 13.76 -25.60 -11.85
CA GLN A 70 13.75 -26.09 -13.23
C GLN A 70 12.78 -25.31 -14.14
N ALA A 71 13.33 -24.91 -15.29
CA ALA A 71 12.70 -24.51 -16.57
C ALA A 71 11.68 -23.36 -16.60
N GLY A 72 12.12 -22.20 -17.13
CA GLY A 72 11.27 -21.26 -17.87
C GLY A 72 11.41 -19.81 -17.42
N GLU A 73 12.12 -18.98 -18.20
CA GLU A 73 12.29 -17.53 -17.97
C GLU A 73 10.97 -16.73 -17.88
N ALA A 74 9.84 -17.29 -18.33
CA ALA A 74 8.51 -16.71 -18.13
C ALA A 74 7.86 -17.05 -16.78
N ALA A 75 8.30 -18.12 -16.10
CA ALA A 75 7.67 -18.62 -14.88
C ALA A 75 7.97 -17.72 -13.67
N ASN A 76 9.16 -17.12 -13.60
CA ASN A 76 9.58 -16.32 -12.44
C ASN A 76 8.84 -14.98 -12.30
N THR A 77 8.68 -14.24 -13.39
CA THR A 77 7.91 -12.98 -13.41
C THR A 77 6.43 -13.22 -13.07
N THR A 78 5.90 -14.37 -13.50
CA THR A 78 4.51 -14.75 -13.24
C THR A 78 4.26 -15.23 -11.82
N ALA A 79 5.21 -15.95 -11.21
CA ALA A 79 5.13 -16.38 -9.82
C ALA A 79 5.15 -15.19 -8.85
N PHE A 80 5.90 -14.15 -9.20
CA PHE A 80 5.95 -12.88 -8.46
C PHE A 80 4.60 -12.13 -8.51
N VAL A 81 4.04 -11.92 -9.71
CA VAL A 81 2.73 -11.27 -9.86
C VAL A 81 1.64 -12.05 -9.13
N ASP A 82 1.66 -13.37 -9.21
CA ASP A 82 0.72 -14.23 -8.47
C ASP A 82 0.94 -14.13 -6.95
N GLY A 83 2.18 -13.92 -6.49
CA GLY A 83 2.51 -13.65 -5.09
C GLY A 83 1.91 -12.33 -4.59
N ILE A 84 2.08 -11.24 -5.35
CA ILE A 84 1.45 -9.95 -5.03
C ILE A 84 -0.06 -10.06 -5.04
N ILE A 85 -0.64 -10.71 -6.04
CA ILE A 85 -2.10 -10.82 -6.12
C ILE A 85 -2.63 -11.67 -4.97
N ARG A 86 -1.96 -12.76 -4.58
CA ARG A 86 -2.31 -13.56 -3.40
C ARG A 86 -2.17 -12.77 -2.10
N ASP A 87 -1.11 -12.00 -1.93
CA ASP A 87 -0.92 -11.14 -0.76
C ASP A 87 -2.04 -10.08 -0.69
N ILE A 88 -2.38 -9.42 -1.81
CA ILE A 88 -3.46 -8.43 -1.86
C ILE A 88 -4.81 -9.06 -1.49
N ILE A 89 -5.12 -10.24 -2.05
CA ILE A 89 -6.38 -10.94 -1.76
C ILE A 89 -6.41 -11.45 -0.31
N GLY A 90 -5.29 -11.96 0.20
CA GLY A 90 -5.18 -12.54 1.54
C GLY A 90 -5.11 -11.51 2.67
N SER A 91 -4.45 -10.37 2.44
CA SER A 91 -4.35 -9.27 3.42
C SER A 91 -5.60 -8.38 3.45
N SER A 92 -6.39 -8.37 2.37
CA SER A 92 -7.67 -7.67 2.32
C SER A 92 -8.74 -8.50 3.03
N GLY A 93 -8.83 -8.39 4.36
CA GLY A 93 -9.87 -9.03 5.16
C GLY A 93 -11.27 -8.68 4.62
N ALA A 94 -11.82 -9.59 3.81
CA ALA A 94 -13.14 -9.57 3.16
C ALA A 94 -13.55 -8.21 2.54
N GLY A 95 -13.23 -7.97 1.26
CA GLY A 95 -13.90 -6.86 0.54
C GLY A 95 -13.47 -6.51 -0.88
N VAL A 96 -12.27 -6.89 -1.34
CA VAL A 96 -11.79 -6.48 -2.67
C VAL A 96 -11.95 -7.60 -3.68
N SER A 97 -12.84 -7.40 -4.66
CA SER A 97 -13.01 -8.36 -5.76
C SER A 97 -11.86 -8.24 -6.78
N VAL A 98 -11.55 -9.34 -7.46
CA VAL A 98 -10.57 -9.35 -8.55
C VAL A 98 -10.97 -8.37 -9.67
N ALA A 99 -12.28 -8.17 -9.89
CA ALA A 99 -12.79 -7.18 -10.82
C ALA A 99 -12.46 -5.74 -10.40
N GLN A 100 -12.53 -5.43 -9.10
CA GLN A 100 -12.14 -4.12 -8.57
C GLN A 100 -10.63 -3.90 -8.71
N LEU A 101 -9.81 -4.93 -8.51
CA LEU A 101 -8.36 -4.84 -8.74
C LEU A 101 -8.04 -4.56 -10.21
N ILE A 102 -8.71 -5.23 -11.16
CA ILE A 102 -8.55 -4.96 -12.59
C ILE A 102 -8.91 -3.51 -12.91
N HIS A 103 -9.99 -3.00 -12.34
CA HIS A 103 -10.39 -1.60 -12.51
C HIS A 103 -9.32 -0.65 -11.98
N ASN A 104 -8.81 -0.88 -10.77
CA ASN A 104 -7.75 -0.04 -10.18
C ASN A 104 -6.45 -0.10 -11.01
N VAL A 105 -6.08 -1.26 -11.56
CA VAL A 105 -4.92 -1.40 -12.46
C VAL A 105 -5.08 -0.51 -13.70
N ARG A 106 -6.27 -0.47 -14.29
CA ARG A 106 -6.58 0.37 -15.46
C ARG A 106 -6.55 1.85 -15.16
N GLU A 107 -7.11 2.28 -14.04
CA GLU A 107 -7.21 3.71 -13.72
C GLU A 107 -5.90 4.28 -13.16
N ILE A 108 -5.15 3.48 -12.39
CA ILE A 108 -4.00 3.98 -11.61
C ILE A 108 -2.67 3.59 -12.26
N ILE A 109 -2.54 2.32 -12.69
CA ILE A 109 -1.25 1.79 -13.17
C ILE A 109 -1.07 2.01 -14.66
N HIS A 110 -2.13 1.84 -15.46
CA HIS A 110 -2.04 1.96 -16.92
C HIS A 110 -1.52 3.32 -17.42
N PRO A 111 -1.93 4.48 -16.86
CA PRO A 111 -1.38 5.78 -17.28
C PRO A 111 0.13 5.92 -17.03
N CYS A 112 0.65 5.23 -16.01
CA CYS A 112 2.04 5.33 -15.57
C CYS A 112 2.94 4.27 -16.21
N ASN A 113 2.43 3.05 -16.40
CA ASN A 113 3.16 1.92 -16.99
C ASN A 113 2.18 0.95 -17.69
N PRO A 114 1.92 1.14 -19.00
CA PRO A 114 0.94 0.34 -19.74
C PRO A 114 1.35 -1.12 -19.93
N GLY A 115 2.66 -1.41 -19.97
CA GLY A 115 3.18 -2.78 -20.06
C GLY A 115 2.90 -3.58 -18.79
N LEU A 116 3.21 -3.00 -17.62
CA LEU A 116 2.90 -3.58 -16.32
C LEU A 116 1.38 -3.72 -16.11
N ALA A 117 0.61 -2.71 -16.47
CA ALA A 117 -0.84 -2.76 -16.34
C ALA A 117 -1.47 -3.88 -17.18
N SER A 118 -1.01 -4.06 -18.42
CA SER A 118 -1.46 -5.15 -19.29
C SER A 118 -1.13 -6.53 -18.71
N LEU A 119 0.06 -6.69 -18.14
CA LEU A 119 0.49 -7.92 -17.48
C LEU A 119 -0.37 -8.23 -16.23
N LEU A 120 -0.55 -7.24 -15.35
CA LEU A 120 -1.35 -7.37 -14.13
C LEU A 120 -2.81 -7.69 -14.47
N GLU A 121 -3.39 -7.01 -15.47
CA GLU A 121 -4.76 -7.25 -15.90
C GLU A 121 -4.94 -8.66 -16.48
N LEU A 122 -4.01 -9.13 -17.33
CA LEU A 122 -4.06 -10.48 -17.88
C LEU A 122 -4.06 -11.54 -16.77
N ARG A 123 -3.23 -11.37 -15.74
CA ARG A 123 -3.12 -12.30 -14.61
C ARG A 123 -4.34 -12.26 -13.69
N LEU A 124 -4.82 -11.07 -13.35
CA LEU A 124 -6.06 -10.92 -12.58
C LEU A 124 -7.25 -11.56 -13.31
N ARG A 125 -7.34 -11.42 -14.65
CA ARG A 125 -8.36 -12.10 -15.46
C ARG A 125 -8.20 -13.62 -15.45
N SER A 126 -6.97 -14.14 -15.44
CA SER A 126 -6.71 -15.58 -15.32
C SER A 126 -7.19 -16.18 -14.00
N LEU A 127 -7.19 -15.38 -12.92
CA LEU A 127 -7.71 -15.78 -11.61
C LEU A 127 -9.25 -15.84 -11.56
N LEU A 128 -9.94 -15.05 -12.39
CA LEU A 128 -11.39 -15.17 -12.58
C LEU A 128 -11.79 -16.43 -13.37
N ALA A 129 -10.87 -16.97 -14.19
CA ALA A 129 -11.11 -18.16 -15.00
C ALA A 129 -10.81 -19.49 -14.27
N SER A 130 -10.29 -19.44 -13.03
CA SER A 130 -9.90 -20.62 -12.24
C SER A 130 -10.93 -21.05 -11.18
N ASP A 131 -12.11 -20.43 -11.15
CA ASP A 131 -13.25 -20.94 -10.37
C ASP A 131 -13.94 -22.06 -11.20
N PRO A 132 -14.21 -23.26 -10.64
CA PRO A 132 -14.80 -24.35 -11.41
C PRO A 132 -16.22 -23.97 -11.82
N ALA A 133 -16.50 -24.00 -13.13
CA ALA A 133 -17.85 -23.88 -13.65
C ALA A 133 -18.79 -24.89 -12.94
N PRO A 134 -20.06 -24.52 -12.67
CA PRO A 134 -21.01 -25.46 -12.08
C PRO A 134 -21.14 -26.70 -12.98
N PRO A 135 -21.39 -27.89 -12.40
CA PRO A 135 -21.28 -29.15 -13.13
C PRO A 135 -22.25 -29.17 -14.31
N GLN A 136 -21.70 -29.12 -15.52
CA GLN A 136 -22.43 -29.52 -16.71
C GLN A 136 -22.74 -31.01 -16.61
N GLN A 137 -24.02 -31.35 -16.51
CA GLN A 137 -24.53 -32.71 -16.64
C GLN A 137 -24.04 -33.31 -17.96
N HIS A 138 -22.97 -34.11 -17.90
CA HIS A 138 -22.50 -34.88 -19.04
C HIS A 138 -23.36 -36.13 -19.19
N GLN A 139 -24.18 -36.14 -20.25
CA GLN A 139 -24.55 -37.39 -20.91
C GLN A 139 -23.25 -38.04 -21.46
N PRO A 140 -23.03 -39.34 -21.27
CA PRO A 140 -21.79 -39.98 -21.71
C PRO A 140 -21.78 -40.21 -23.23
N ALA A 141 -20.72 -39.73 -23.89
CA ALA A 141 -20.42 -40.01 -25.29
C ALA A 141 -19.55 -41.27 -25.43
N LEU A 142 -19.98 -42.19 -26.29
CA LEU A 142 -19.28 -43.41 -26.70
C LEU A 142 -18.11 -43.10 -27.67
N LEU A 143 -17.01 -43.83 -27.52
CA LEU A 143 -15.84 -43.84 -28.43
C LEU A 143 -16.15 -44.56 -29.76
N PRO A 144 -15.52 -44.19 -30.90
CA PRO A 144 -15.69 -44.88 -32.17
C PRO A 144 -14.60 -45.92 -32.42
N ASN A 145 -14.97 -47.10 -32.93
CA ASN A 145 -14.18 -47.74 -33.99
C ASN A 145 -14.97 -48.76 -34.82
N ALA A 146 -14.89 -48.54 -36.14
CA ALA A 146 -15.06 -49.45 -37.28
C ALA A 146 -16.51 -49.89 -37.68
N PRO A 147 -16.74 -50.32 -38.95
CA PRO A 147 -17.39 -49.47 -39.97
C PRO A 147 -18.75 -49.99 -40.49
N MET A 148 -19.52 -49.03 -41.02
CA MET A 148 -20.63 -49.04 -42.02
C MET A 148 -21.01 -50.40 -42.67
N PRO A 149 -22.30 -50.70 -43.00
CA PRO A 149 -23.13 -49.77 -43.78
C PRO A 149 -24.66 -49.73 -43.53
N MET A 150 -25.19 -48.54 -43.79
CA MET A 150 -26.43 -48.13 -44.48
C MET A 150 -27.66 -49.04 -44.58
N ALA A 151 -28.78 -48.35 -44.28
CA ALA A 151 -30.10 -48.40 -44.92
C ALA A 151 -31.12 -49.41 -44.39
N ALA A 152 -32.13 -48.91 -43.66
CA ALA A 152 -33.49 -48.68 -44.18
C ALA A 152 -34.47 -48.27 -43.05
N LEU A 153 -35.34 -47.30 -43.33
CA LEU A 153 -36.52 -46.94 -42.53
C LEU A 153 -37.62 -48.02 -42.66
N PRO A 154 -38.63 -48.04 -41.77
CA PRO A 154 -39.15 -49.26 -41.14
C PRO A 154 -40.53 -49.71 -41.68
N PRO A 155 -41.05 -50.87 -41.23
CA PRO A 155 -42.48 -51.12 -41.20
C PRO A 155 -43.06 -51.16 -39.77
N PRO A 156 -44.39 -50.95 -39.61
CA PRO A 156 -45.07 -50.78 -38.32
C PRO A 156 -45.47 -52.12 -37.67
N PRO A 157 -45.86 -52.14 -36.38
CA PRO A 157 -46.05 -53.37 -35.62
C PRO A 157 -47.45 -54.01 -35.85
N PRO A 158 -47.57 -55.34 -35.77
CA PRO A 158 -48.86 -56.00 -35.59
C PRO A 158 -49.12 -56.31 -34.10
N ASP A 159 -50.18 -55.71 -33.59
CA ASP A 159 -51.36 -56.37 -33.01
C ASP A 159 -51.18 -57.82 -32.45
N LYS A 160 -51.38 -58.00 -31.14
CA LYS A 160 -52.46 -58.82 -30.53
C LYS A 160 -52.12 -59.38 -29.14
N ARG A 161 -53.04 -59.04 -28.21
CA ARG A 161 -53.75 -59.95 -27.29
C ARG A 161 -52.89 -60.87 -26.39
N ARG A 162 -53.05 -60.73 -25.07
CA ARG A 162 -54.13 -61.36 -24.25
C ARG A 162 -53.62 -61.53 -22.80
N ARG A 163 -54.45 -61.04 -21.86
CA ARG A 163 -54.77 -61.50 -20.47
C ARG A 163 -53.67 -62.23 -19.67
N GLU A 164 -53.49 -61.97 -18.37
CA GLU A 164 -54.45 -62.14 -17.24
C GLU A 164 -54.01 -61.21 -16.08
N GLU A 165 -54.91 -60.38 -15.52
CA GLU A 165 -55.48 -60.44 -14.14
C GLU A 165 -54.39 -60.44 -13.02
N GLU A 166 -54.31 -59.44 -12.12
CA GLU A 166 -55.25 -59.23 -11.01
C GLU A 166 -55.22 -57.79 -10.40
N ARG A 167 -56.42 -57.22 -10.23
CA ARG A 167 -56.94 -56.37 -9.13
C ARG A 167 -56.08 -55.22 -8.53
N GLU A 168 -56.46 -53.98 -8.84
CA GLU A 168 -56.37 -52.82 -7.92
C GLU A 168 -57.77 -52.31 -7.56
N PRO A 169 -58.11 -52.11 -6.26
CA PRO A 169 -59.24 -51.31 -5.85
C PRO A 169 -58.82 -49.86 -5.55
N ASN A 170 -59.43 -48.96 -6.30
CA ASN A 170 -59.85 -47.59 -5.98
C ASN A 170 -59.47 -47.06 -4.57
N ASN A 171 -58.66 -46.00 -4.49
CA ASN A 171 -58.49 -45.18 -3.27
C ASN A 171 -58.79 -43.68 -3.56
N PRO A 172 -59.52 -42.97 -2.68
CA PRO A 172 -59.99 -41.59 -2.91
C PRO A 172 -58.89 -40.52 -2.71
N PRO A 173 -59.10 -39.24 -3.10
CA PRO A 173 -58.03 -38.25 -3.24
C PRO A 173 -57.37 -37.91 -1.90
N GLN A 174 -56.04 -38.06 -1.83
CA GLN A 174 -55.24 -37.72 -0.66
C GLN A 174 -55.06 -36.20 -0.54
N SER A 175 -55.46 -35.66 0.61
CA SER A 175 -55.13 -34.31 1.10
C SER A 175 -53.61 -34.11 1.18
N PRO A 176 -53.09 -32.87 1.02
CA PRO A 176 -51.65 -32.61 1.01
C PRO A 176 -51.01 -33.07 2.33
N LYS A 177 -49.97 -33.89 2.19
CA LYS A 177 -49.18 -34.45 3.29
C LYS A 177 -48.47 -33.30 4.04
N PRO A 178 -48.48 -33.27 5.39
CA PRO A 178 -47.79 -32.23 6.15
C PRO A 178 -46.27 -32.29 5.88
N PRO A 179 -45.58 -31.13 5.86
CA PRO A 179 -44.15 -31.05 5.59
C PRO A 179 -43.36 -31.88 6.60
N SER A 180 -42.26 -32.50 6.15
CA SER A 180 -41.42 -33.30 7.04
C SER A 180 -40.75 -32.41 8.09
N ALA A 181 -40.42 -32.98 9.25
CA ALA A 181 -39.71 -32.26 10.31
C ALA A 181 -38.36 -31.68 9.83
N GLU A 182 -37.76 -32.29 8.80
CA GLU A 182 -36.48 -31.89 8.21
C GLU A 182 -36.63 -30.69 7.26
N GLU A 183 -37.70 -30.63 6.45
CA GLU A 183 -38.04 -29.45 5.63
C GLU A 183 -38.40 -28.24 6.51
N THR A 184 -39.09 -28.48 7.62
CA THR A 184 -39.49 -27.43 8.56
C THR A 184 -38.28 -26.84 9.30
N ALA A 185 -37.31 -27.69 9.66
CA ALA A 185 -36.04 -27.26 10.27
C ALA A 185 -35.14 -26.50 9.28
N ALA A 186 -35.06 -26.94 8.01
CA ALA A 186 -34.32 -26.24 6.96
C ALA A 186 -34.92 -24.86 6.64
N ALA A 187 -36.25 -24.76 6.56
CA ALA A 187 -36.94 -23.48 6.36
C ALA A 187 -36.74 -22.50 7.53
N ALA A 188 -36.75 -22.99 8.77
CA ALA A 188 -36.47 -22.19 9.95
C ALA A 188 -35.01 -21.69 10.00
N ALA A 189 -34.05 -22.53 9.61
CA ALA A 189 -32.64 -22.15 9.50
C ALA A 189 -32.41 -21.10 8.41
N ALA A 190 -33.05 -21.25 7.23
CA ALA A 190 -32.99 -20.27 6.16
C ALA A 190 -33.61 -18.93 6.54
N ALA A 191 -34.76 -18.94 7.24
CA ALA A 191 -35.39 -17.72 7.75
C ALA A 191 -34.52 -17.01 8.81
N SER A 192 -33.86 -17.77 9.69
CA SER A 192 -32.92 -17.24 10.68
C SER A 192 -31.68 -16.60 10.02
N ALA A 193 -31.14 -17.25 8.99
CA ALA A 193 -30.02 -16.72 8.19
C ALA A 193 -30.41 -15.40 7.48
N ALA A 194 -31.58 -15.34 6.87
CA ALA A 194 -32.08 -14.12 6.20
C ALA A 194 -32.29 -12.95 7.19
N VAL A 195 -32.77 -13.21 8.40
CA VAL A 195 -32.91 -12.19 9.45
C VAL A 195 -31.54 -11.69 9.93
N LYS A 196 -30.55 -12.60 10.06
CA LYS A 196 -29.18 -12.24 10.44
C LYS A 196 -28.52 -11.37 9.37
N GLU A 197 -28.66 -11.73 8.10
CA GLU A 197 -28.15 -10.97 6.96
C GLU A 197 -28.78 -9.56 6.89
N ARG A 198 -30.11 -9.46 7.09
CA ARG A 198 -30.79 -8.16 7.12
C ARG A 198 -30.32 -7.27 8.28
N LYS A 199 -30.11 -7.84 9.47
CA LYS A 199 -29.57 -7.11 10.63
C LYS A 199 -28.12 -6.66 10.37
N GLU A 200 -27.30 -7.51 9.77
CA GLU A 200 -25.93 -7.15 9.41
C GLU A 200 -25.88 -6.03 8.36
N GLY A 201 -26.75 -6.10 7.34
CA GLY A 201 -26.89 -5.04 6.35
C GLY A 201 -27.29 -3.70 6.97
N GLN A 202 -28.17 -3.70 7.97
CA GLN A 202 -28.54 -2.47 8.69
C GLN A 202 -27.39 -1.91 9.53
N ARG A 203 -26.61 -2.77 10.19
CA ARG A 203 -25.40 -2.34 10.92
C ARG A 203 -24.31 -1.79 10.00
N ARG A 204 -24.18 -2.34 8.78
CA ARG A 204 -23.26 -1.81 7.77
C ARG A 204 -23.67 -0.40 7.34
N LYS A 205 -24.96 -0.20 6.99
CA LYS A 205 -25.48 1.13 6.64
C LYS A 205 -25.24 2.17 7.74
N GLN A 206 -25.50 1.82 8.99
CA GLN A 206 -25.24 2.71 10.12
C GLN A 206 -23.75 3.09 10.22
N ARG A 207 -22.84 2.13 10.07
CA ARG A 207 -21.39 2.39 10.05
C ARG A 207 -20.97 3.26 8.86
N ASP A 208 -21.59 3.07 7.70
CA ASP A 208 -21.31 3.87 6.50
C ASP A 208 -21.78 5.33 6.70
N GLU A 209 -22.95 5.53 7.30
CA GLU A 209 -23.48 6.86 7.67
C GLU A 209 -22.58 7.55 8.72
N GLU A 210 -22.18 6.83 9.78
CA GLU A 210 -21.22 7.32 10.79
C GLU A 210 -19.87 7.69 10.15
N GLY A 211 -19.39 6.86 9.22
CA GLY A 211 -18.15 7.11 8.48
C GLY A 211 -18.23 8.34 7.58
N LEU A 212 -19.33 8.52 6.85
CA LEU A 212 -19.56 9.67 5.99
C LEU A 212 -19.67 10.97 6.81
N HIS A 213 -20.33 10.91 7.96
CA HIS A 213 -20.42 12.04 8.88
C HIS A 213 -19.05 12.46 9.39
N LEU A 214 -18.21 11.51 9.84
CA LEU A 214 -16.82 11.79 10.24
C LEU A 214 -15.99 12.45 9.13
N LEU A 215 -16.10 11.97 7.89
CA LEU A 215 -15.40 12.58 6.75
C LEU A 215 -15.90 14.00 6.45
N THR A 216 -17.20 14.25 6.64
CA THR A 216 -17.79 15.58 6.48
C THR A 216 -17.27 16.54 7.55
N LEU A 217 -17.22 16.10 8.81
CA LEU A 217 -16.65 16.89 9.91
C LEU A 217 -15.16 17.22 9.68
N LEU A 218 -14.36 16.27 9.17
CA LEU A 218 -12.96 16.53 8.82
C LEU A 218 -12.82 17.61 7.74
N LEU A 219 -13.69 17.56 6.72
CA LEU A 219 -13.69 18.56 5.65
C LEU A 219 -14.07 19.94 6.19
N GLN A 220 -15.15 20.02 6.97
CA GLN A 220 -15.59 21.26 7.62
C GLN A 220 -14.49 21.84 8.52
N CYS A 221 -13.85 20.99 9.34
CA CYS A 221 -12.72 21.40 10.17
C CYS A 221 -11.59 21.97 9.31
N ALA A 222 -11.23 21.31 8.20
CA ALA A 222 -10.18 21.79 7.30
C ALA A 222 -10.55 23.14 6.64
N GLU A 223 -11.82 23.32 6.25
CA GLU A 223 -12.34 24.58 5.71
C GLU A 223 -12.27 25.71 6.74
N SER A 224 -12.69 25.47 7.98
CA SER A 224 -12.60 26.45 9.07
C SER A 224 -11.15 26.80 9.39
N VAL A 225 -10.23 25.84 9.41
CA VAL A 225 -8.78 26.09 9.58
C VAL A 225 -8.24 26.94 8.42
N ASN A 226 -8.64 26.67 7.18
CA ASN A 226 -8.22 27.45 6.02
C ASN A 226 -8.78 28.88 6.03
N ALA A 227 -9.99 29.06 6.58
CA ALA A 227 -10.62 30.37 6.77
C ALA A 227 -10.12 31.13 8.01
N ASP A 228 -9.15 30.59 8.76
CA ASP A 228 -8.67 31.11 10.04
C ASP A 228 -9.79 31.24 11.11
N ASN A 229 -10.86 30.46 10.97
CA ASN A 229 -11.96 30.40 11.92
C ASN A 229 -11.68 29.34 12.99
N LEU A 230 -10.87 29.71 13.97
CA LEU A 230 -10.39 28.80 15.02
C LEU A 230 -11.50 28.27 15.92
N ASP A 231 -12.55 29.05 16.18
CA ASP A 231 -13.66 28.65 17.04
C ASP A 231 -14.47 27.50 16.42
N GLU A 232 -14.78 27.60 15.11
CA GLU A 232 -15.45 26.52 14.37
C GLU A 232 -14.55 25.29 14.22
N ALA A 233 -13.27 25.50 13.90
CA ALA A 233 -12.30 24.41 13.82
C ALA A 233 -12.18 23.65 15.14
N GLN A 234 -12.10 24.36 16.27
CA GLN A 234 -12.06 23.76 17.60
C GLN A 234 -13.34 22.98 17.91
N THR A 235 -14.50 23.53 17.56
CA THR A 235 -15.79 22.84 17.76
C THR A 235 -15.84 21.53 16.97
N ALA A 236 -15.48 21.57 15.69
CA ALA A 236 -15.43 20.37 14.85
C ALA A 236 -14.44 19.33 15.37
N LEU A 237 -13.25 19.75 15.84
CA LEU A 237 -12.25 18.84 16.42
C LEU A 237 -12.75 18.13 17.68
N LEU A 238 -13.45 18.83 18.58
CA LEU A 238 -14.03 18.22 19.78
C LEU A 238 -15.10 17.18 19.40
N GLU A 239 -15.94 17.47 18.41
CA GLU A 239 -16.92 16.51 17.91
C GLU A 239 -16.26 15.28 17.26
N ILE A 240 -15.22 15.50 16.45
CA ILE A 240 -14.43 14.39 15.87
C ILE A 240 -13.80 13.54 16.99
N ALA A 241 -13.27 14.15 18.05
CA ALA A 241 -12.62 13.44 19.15
C ALA A 241 -13.56 12.49 19.90
N GLU A 242 -14.85 12.83 20.02
CA GLU A 242 -15.87 11.97 20.62
C GLU A 242 -16.26 10.77 19.72
N LEU A 243 -16.16 10.93 18.40
CA LEU A 243 -16.61 9.94 17.41
C LEU A 243 -15.49 9.04 16.87
N ALA A 244 -14.25 9.55 16.83
CA ALA A 244 -13.10 8.90 16.25
C ALA A 244 -12.36 8.00 17.25
N THR A 245 -11.72 6.95 16.73
CA THR A 245 -10.88 6.07 17.55
C THR A 245 -9.83 5.38 16.69
N PRO A 246 -8.57 5.25 17.17
CA PRO A 246 -7.51 4.55 16.44
C PRO A 246 -7.72 3.02 16.37
N PHE A 247 -8.72 2.48 17.08
CA PHE A 247 -9.00 1.04 17.15
C PHE A 247 -10.31 0.63 16.45
N GLY A 248 -11.04 1.58 15.87
CA GLY A 248 -12.35 1.36 15.26
C GLY A 248 -12.32 0.99 13.77
N THR A 249 -13.32 1.47 13.04
CA THR A 249 -13.43 1.30 11.58
C THR A 249 -12.31 2.05 10.84
N SER A 250 -12.21 1.85 9.52
CA SER A 250 -11.22 2.58 8.69
C SER A 250 -11.42 4.10 8.78
N THR A 251 -12.66 4.57 8.65
CA THR A 251 -13.01 6.00 8.72
C THR A 251 -12.74 6.60 10.10
N GLN A 252 -13.04 5.88 11.18
CA GLN A 252 -12.71 6.31 12.55
C GLN A 252 -11.20 6.46 12.77
N ARG A 253 -10.39 5.55 12.21
CA ARG A 253 -8.93 5.63 12.29
C ARG A 253 -8.38 6.82 11.51
N VAL A 254 -8.88 7.04 10.29
CA VAL A 254 -8.54 8.22 9.49
C VAL A 254 -8.87 9.49 10.27
N ALA A 255 -10.08 9.60 10.81
CA ALA A 255 -10.50 10.77 11.55
C ALA A 255 -9.65 11.02 12.80
N ALA A 256 -9.27 9.98 13.55
CA ALA A 256 -8.42 10.12 14.73
C ALA A 256 -7.05 10.72 14.39
N TYR A 257 -6.35 10.17 13.40
CA TYR A 257 -5.01 10.65 13.03
C TYR A 257 -5.05 12.01 12.33
N PHE A 258 -6.08 12.31 11.53
CA PHE A 258 -6.24 13.63 10.93
C PHE A 258 -6.59 14.70 11.97
N ALA A 259 -7.44 14.40 12.95
CA ALA A 259 -7.75 15.31 14.04
C ALA A 259 -6.50 15.64 14.88
N GLU A 260 -5.66 14.65 15.15
CA GLU A 260 -4.36 14.86 15.81
C GLU A 260 -3.45 15.77 14.97
N ALA A 261 -3.33 15.51 13.66
CA ALA A 261 -2.51 16.31 12.76
C ALA A 261 -2.99 17.77 12.64
N VAL A 262 -4.31 17.99 12.53
CA VAL A 262 -4.91 19.34 12.48
C VAL A 262 -4.72 20.06 13.81
N SER A 263 -4.92 19.38 14.93
CA SER A 263 -4.66 19.94 16.27
C SER A 263 -3.20 20.37 16.43
N ALA A 264 -2.25 19.53 16.00
CA ALA A 264 -0.83 19.86 16.03
C ALA A 264 -0.51 21.08 15.14
N ARG A 265 -1.13 21.18 13.96
CA ARG A 265 -1.01 22.35 13.08
C ARG A 265 -1.55 23.62 13.72
N LEU A 266 -2.71 23.56 14.37
CA LEU A 266 -3.31 24.71 15.06
C LEU A 266 -2.41 25.20 16.19
N VAL A 267 -1.94 24.29 17.05
CA VAL A 267 -0.98 24.63 18.13
C VAL A 267 0.29 25.28 17.56
N SER A 268 0.85 24.69 16.50
CA SER A 268 2.03 25.24 15.80
C SER A 268 1.79 26.65 15.26
N SER A 269 0.59 26.89 14.71
CA SER A 269 0.20 28.18 14.15
C SER A 269 0.03 29.25 15.24
N CYS A 270 -0.64 28.89 16.35
CA CYS A 270 -0.80 29.76 17.51
C CYS A 270 0.54 30.14 18.17
N LEU A 271 1.50 29.22 18.17
CA LEU A 271 2.85 29.45 18.72
C LEU A 271 3.78 30.13 17.70
N GLY A 272 3.42 30.19 16.42
CA GLY A 272 4.30 30.65 15.34
C GLY A 272 5.52 29.73 15.11
N LEU A 273 5.42 28.45 15.47
CA LEU A 273 6.49 27.46 15.41
C LEU A 273 6.19 26.41 14.34
N TYR A 274 6.79 26.55 13.15
CA TYR A 274 6.55 25.66 12.01
C TYR A 274 7.70 24.69 11.72
N ALA A 275 8.82 24.85 12.43
CA ALA A 275 9.91 23.88 12.34
C ALA A 275 9.50 22.60 13.07
N PRO A 276 9.81 21.40 12.53
CA PRO A 276 9.65 20.16 13.27
C PRO A 276 10.37 20.26 14.62
N LEU A 277 9.69 19.89 15.70
CA LEU A 277 10.28 19.95 17.03
C LEU A 277 11.50 19.01 17.08
N PRO A 278 12.68 19.51 17.50
CA PRO A 278 13.82 18.64 17.68
C PRO A 278 13.50 17.63 18.78
N HIS A 279 13.98 16.40 18.60
CA HIS A 279 13.87 15.38 19.63
C HIS A 279 14.55 15.85 20.92
N ALA A 280 13.94 15.61 22.08
CA ALA A 280 14.44 16.04 23.38
C ALA A 280 15.86 15.53 23.71
N SER A 281 16.31 14.45 23.06
CA SER A 281 17.69 13.96 23.13
C SER A 281 18.05 13.09 21.90
N PRO A 282 19.35 12.86 21.65
CA PRO A 282 19.79 11.89 20.64
C PRO A 282 19.25 10.47 20.87
N ALA A 283 19.08 10.07 22.13
CA ALA A 283 18.50 8.77 22.47
C ALA A 283 17.00 8.70 22.10
N ALA A 284 16.25 9.78 22.34
CA ALA A 284 14.85 9.87 21.92
C ALA A 284 14.72 9.82 20.39
N SER A 285 15.60 10.52 19.66
CA SER A 285 15.64 10.45 18.19
C SER A 285 15.91 9.04 17.68
N ARG A 286 16.91 8.34 18.24
CA ARG A 286 17.18 6.94 17.88
C ARG A 286 16.00 6.02 18.16
N LEU A 287 15.31 6.20 19.28
CA LEU A 287 14.14 5.40 19.61
C LEU A 287 13.00 5.61 18.62
N VAL A 288 12.69 6.85 18.27
CA VAL A 288 11.65 7.18 17.28
C VAL A 288 12.02 6.62 15.91
N ASN A 289 13.25 6.87 15.44
CA ASN A 289 13.73 6.36 14.15
C ASN A 289 13.71 4.82 14.10
N GLY A 290 14.08 4.15 15.20
CA GLY A 290 14.00 2.70 15.32
C GLY A 290 12.55 2.18 15.25
N ARG A 291 11.59 2.88 15.87
CA ARG A 291 10.16 2.52 15.76
C ARG A 291 9.62 2.73 14.35
N VAL A 292 9.99 3.82 13.68
CA VAL A 292 9.61 4.07 12.28
C VAL A 292 10.19 2.99 11.37
N ALA A 293 11.46 2.62 11.57
CA ALA A 293 12.11 1.54 10.84
C ALA A 293 11.41 0.19 11.04
N ALA A 294 11.04 -0.16 12.28
CA ALA A 294 10.30 -1.39 12.57
C ALA A 294 8.87 -1.37 11.97
N ALA A 295 8.17 -0.24 12.07
CA ALA A 295 6.86 -0.06 11.46
C ALA A 295 6.90 -0.18 9.93
N PHE A 296 7.96 0.33 9.30
CA PHE A 296 8.16 0.19 7.85
C PHE A 296 8.39 -1.27 7.43
N GLN A 297 9.11 -2.06 8.23
CA GLN A 297 9.25 -3.51 7.98
C GLN A 297 7.90 -4.22 8.06
N VAL A 298 7.10 -3.92 9.09
CA VAL A 298 5.73 -4.47 9.22
C VAL A 298 4.88 -4.05 8.03
N PHE A 299 4.94 -2.77 7.63
CA PHE A 299 4.21 -2.23 6.48
C PHE A 299 4.57 -2.95 5.19
N ASN A 300 5.87 -3.20 4.93
CA ASN A 300 6.32 -4.02 3.80
C ASN A 300 5.82 -5.47 3.85
N GLY A 301 5.59 -6.02 5.05
CA GLY A 301 5.07 -7.37 5.25
C GLY A 301 3.56 -7.48 5.02
N ILE A 302 2.78 -6.50 5.47
CA ILE A 302 1.30 -6.54 5.46
C ILE A 302 0.66 -5.78 4.29
N SER A 303 1.42 -4.95 3.57
CA SER A 303 0.95 -4.14 2.46
C SER A 303 1.79 -4.37 1.20
N PRO A 304 1.18 -4.41 0.01
CA PRO A 304 1.91 -4.60 -1.24
C PRO A 304 2.69 -3.37 -1.70
N LEU A 305 2.45 -2.17 -1.13
CA LEU A 305 2.90 -0.90 -1.71
C LEU A 305 4.43 -0.78 -1.82
N VAL A 306 5.15 -1.15 -0.75
CA VAL A 306 6.62 -1.09 -0.71
C VAL A 306 7.20 -2.13 -1.67
N LYS A 307 6.74 -3.38 -1.56
CA LYS A 307 7.13 -4.48 -2.46
C LYS A 307 6.91 -4.10 -3.93
N PHE A 308 5.72 -3.63 -4.30
CA PHE A 308 5.39 -3.20 -5.65
C PHE A 308 6.40 -2.18 -6.19
N SER A 309 6.72 -1.17 -5.39
CA SER A 309 7.66 -0.11 -5.78
C SER A 309 9.07 -0.67 -5.99
N HIS A 310 9.56 -1.48 -5.05
CA HIS A 310 10.88 -2.12 -5.16
C HIS A 310 10.99 -3.03 -6.38
N PHE A 311 10.00 -3.90 -6.62
CA PHE A 311 10.06 -4.88 -7.70
C PHE A 311 9.93 -4.23 -9.08
N THR A 312 9.05 -3.25 -9.22
CA THR A 312 8.91 -2.52 -10.49
C THR A 312 10.15 -1.71 -10.82
N ALA A 313 10.75 -1.04 -9.83
CA ALA A 313 12.02 -0.34 -10.01
C ALA A 313 13.16 -1.33 -10.34
N ASN A 314 13.28 -2.43 -9.60
CA ASN A 314 14.33 -3.42 -9.82
C ASN A 314 14.23 -4.08 -11.20
N GLN A 315 13.01 -4.30 -11.72
CA GLN A 315 12.82 -4.80 -13.09
C GLN A 315 13.38 -3.81 -14.13
N ALA A 316 13.05 -2.53 -14.00
CA ALA A 316 13.57 -1.50 -14.91
C ALA A 316 15.10 -1.36 -14.82
N ILE A 317 15.65 -1.42 -13.60
CA ILE A 317 17.09 -1.37 -13.35
C ILE A 317 17.78 -2.61 -13.95
N GLN A 318 17.22 -3.81 -13.76
CA GLN A 318 17.74 -5.05 -14.34
C GLN A 318 17.83 -4.96 -15.86
N GLU A 319 16.75 -4.51 -16.51
CA GLU A 319 16.70 -4.37 -17.98
C GLU A 319 17.74 -3.36 -18.47
N ALA A 320 17.88 -2.23 -17.78
CA ALA A 320 18.90 -1.23 -18.10
C ALA A 320 20.34 -1.75 -17.90
N PHE A 321 20.54 -2.71 -17.01
CA PHE A 321 21.86 -3.28 -16.68
C PHE A 321 22.19 -4.58 -17.42
N GLU A 322 21.34 -5.08 -18.32
CA GLU A 322 21.43 -6.41 -18.93
C GLU A 322 22.85 -6.75 -19.43
N ARG A 323 23.55 -5.79 -20.07
CA ARG A 323 24.85 -6.00 -20.74
C ARG A 323 26.00 -5.23 -20.12
N GLU A 324 25.78 -4.66 -18.95
CA GLU A 324 26.75 -3.78 -18.30
C GLU A 324 27.65 -4.60 -17.37
N GLU A 325 28.97 -4.42 -17.47
CA GLU A 325 29.92 -5.13 -16.60
C GLU A 325 30.13 -4.41 -15.27
N ARG A 326 29.84 -3.11 -15.22
CA ARG A 326 30.00 -2.24 -14.04
C ARG A 326 28.75 -1.40 -13.92
N VAL A 327 28.08 -1.53 -12.79
CA VAL A 327 26.82 -0.85 -12.53
C VAL A 327 26.92 -0.09 -11.22
N HIS A 328 26.29 1.07 -11.18
CA HIS A 328 26.24 1.92 -10.00
C HIS A 328 24.80 2.35 -9.73
N ILE A 329 24.31 1.98 -8.57
CA ILE A 329 22.98 2.34 -8.10
C ILE A 329 23.15 3.48 -7.09
N ILE A 330 22.38 4.54 -7.26
CA ILE A 330 22.28 5.66 -6.32
C ILE A 330 20.87 5.64 -5.75
N ASP A 331 20.74 5.27 -4.48
CA ASP A 331 19.47 5.25 -3.75
C ASP A 331 19.35 6.51 -2.90
N LEU A 332 18.38 7.37 -3.23
CA LEU A 332 18.20 8.66 -2.56
C LEU A 332 17.65 8.55 -1.14
N ASP A 333 17.09 7.39 -0.74
CA ASP A 333 16.74 7.09 0.64
C ASP A 333 16.75 5.58 0.89
N ILE A 334 17.93 5.02 1.20
CA ILE A 334 18.13 3.57 1.27
C ILE A 334 17.42 2.90 2.45
N MET A 335 17.10 3.67 3.48
CA MET A 335 16.53 3.18 4.75
C MET A 335 17.32 1.96 5.28
N GLN A 336 16.66 0.78 5.35
CA GLN A 336 17.26 -0.49 5.80
C GLN A 336 17.76 -1.38 4.66
N GLY A 337 17.64 -0.94 3.41
CA GLY A 337 18.10 -1.67 2.23
C GLY A 337 17.19 -2.80 1.76
N LEU A 338 15.89 -2.79 2.09
CA LEU A 338 14.97 -3.90 1.80
C LEU A 338 14.78 -4.20 0.30
N GLN A 339 15.03 -3.23 -0.58
CA GLN A 339 14.89 -3.36 -2.03
C GLN A 339 15.97 -4.24 -2.67
N TRP A 340 17.21 -4.09 -2.21
CA TRP A 340 18.40 -4.49 -2.94
C TRP A 340 18.69 -6.00 -2.95
N PRO A 341 18.35 -6.79 -1.90
CA PRO A 341 18.58 -8.24 -1.92
C PRO A 341 17.96 -8.97 -3.11
N GLY A 342 16.75 -8.58 -3.53
CA GLY A 342 16.09 -9.18 -4.69
C GLY A 342 16.86 -8.90 -5.99
N LEU A 343 17.36 -7.68 -6.18
CA LEU A 343 18.17 -7.32 -7.34
C LEU A 343 19.54 -8.00 -7.33
N PHE A 344 20.17 -8.15 -6.16
CA PHE A 344 21.46 -8.82 -6.04
C PHE A 344 21.40 -10.27 -6.50
N HIS A 345 20.34 -11.01 -6.14
CA HIS A 345 20.10 -12.36 -6.63
C HIS A 345 20.04 -12.44 -8.16
N ILE A 346 19.31 -11.50 -8.78
CA ILE A 346 19.14 -11.41 -10.23
C ILE A 346 20.49 -11.14 -10.91
N LEU A 347 21.22 -10.13 -10.42
CA LEU A 347 22.52 -9.76 -10.99
C LEU A 347 23.58 -10.85 -10.79
N ALA A 348 23.58 -11.54 -9.65
CA ALA A 348 24.47 -12.66 -9.36
C ALA A 348 24.23 -13.86 -10.29
N SER A 349 22.98 -14.08 -10.69
CA SER A 349 22.56 -15.22 -11.51
C SER A 349 22.63 -14.93 -13.02
N ARG A 350 23.15 -13.78 -13.43
CA ARG A 350 23.15 -13.34 -14.84
C ARG A 350 23.98 -14.29 -15.72
N PRO A 351 23.49 -14.68 -16.91
CA PRO A 351 24.28 -15.40 -17.90
C PRO A 351 25.55 -14.61 -18.28
N GLY A 352 26.71 -15.27 -18.28
CA GLY A 352 28.01 -14.61 -18.50
C GLY A 352 28.67 -14.05 -17.23
N GLY A 353 27.97 -14.13 -16.09
CA GLY A 353 28.51 -13.81 -14.78
C GLY A 353 28.04 -12.46 -14.20
N PRO A 354 28.25 -12.27 -12.88
CA PRO A 354 27.82 -11.06 -12.18
C PRO A 354 28.57 -9.81 -12.67
N PRO A 355 27.89 -8.65 -12.77
CA PRO A 355 28.56 -7.37 -12.89
C PRO A 355 29.24 -6.98 -11.57
N ARG A 356 30.14 -5.99 -11.62
CA ARG A 356 30.56 -5.27 -10.42
C ARG A 356 29.48 -4.27 -10.05
N VAL A 357 28.94 -4.38 -8.83
CA VAL A 357 27.86 -3.55 -8.33
C VAL A 357 28.40 -2.57 -7.30
N ARG A 358 28.22 -1.28 -7.57
CA ARG A 358 28.39 -0.22 -6.57
C ARG A 358 27.03 0.30 -6.16
N LEU A 359 26.81 0.50 -4.85
CA LEU A 359 25.57 1.05 -4.32
C LEU A 359 25.89 2.24 -3.40
N THR A 360 25.51 3.43 -3.84
CA THR A 360 25.53 4.64 -3.01
C THR A 360 24.18 4.79 -2.33
N GLY A 361 24.15 4.69 -1.00
CA GLY A 361 22.93 4.80 -0.20
C GLY A 361 22.91 6.09 0.59
N LEU A 362 21.90 6.94 0.34
CA LEU A 362 21.67 8.16 1.10
C LEU A 362 20.77 7.89 2.30
N GLY A 363 20.95 8.66 3.37
CA GLY A 363 20.10 8.61 4.55
C GLY A 363 20.51 9.59 5.63
N ALA A 364 19.73 9.68 6.71
CA ALA A 364 19.92 10.71 7.75
C ALA A 364 21.02 10.37 8.78
N SER A 365 21.46 9.11 8.89
CA SER A 365 22.35 8.65 9.96
C SER A 365 23.47 7.77 9.42
N MET A 366 24.72 8.19 9.62
CA MET A 366 25.89 7.42 9.19
C MET A 366 25.92 6.03 9.83
N ASP A 367 25.70 5.93 11.14
CA ASP A 367 25.67 4.64 11.86
C ASP A 367 24.63 3.67 11.27
N ALA A 368 23.46 4.19 10.88
CA ALA A 368 22.41 3.37 10.27
C ALA A 368 22.78 2.93 8.86
N LEU A 369 23.40 3.82 8.08
CA LEU A 369 23.89 3.52 6.74
C LEU A 369 25.00 2.48 6.77
N GLU A 370 25.96 2.58 7.69
CA GLU A 370 27.04 1.60 7.88
C GLU A 370 26.47 0.22 8.25
N ALA A 371 25.50 0.17 9.16
CA ALA A 371 24.84 -1.09 9.52
C ALA A 371 24.08 -1.70 8.33
N THR A 372 23.40 -0.88 7.52
CA THR A 372 22.73 -1.33 6.28
C THR A 372 23.73 -1.82 5.24
N GLY A 373 24.81 -1.06 5.02
CA GLY A 373 25.90 -1.42 4.14
C GLY A 373 26.52 -2.76 4.50
N LYS A 374 26.81 -2.98 5.79
CA LYS A 374 27.37 -4.26 6.26
C LYS A 374 26.45 -5.45 5.95
N ARG A 375 25.14 -5.32 6.22
CA ARG A 375 24.16 -6.39 5.91
C ARG A 375 24.08 -6.68 4.41
N LEU A 376 24.10 -5.64 3.57
CA LEU A 376 24.08 -5.78 2.12
C LEU A 376 25.38 -6.39 1.58
N SER A 377 26.53 -5.99 2.11
CA SER A 377 27.82 -6.57 1.74
C SER A 377 27.92 -8.04 2.11
N ASP A 378 27.54 -8.41 3.34
CA ASP A 378 27.55 -9.80 3.79
C ASP A 378 26.65 -10.67 2.90
N PHE A 379 25.48 -10.14 2.53
CA PHE A 379 24.57 -10.82 1.62
C PHE A 379 25.15 -10.96 0.20
N ALA A 380 25.75 -9.90 -0.35
CA ALA A 380 26.40 -9.93 -1.66
C ALA A 380 27.54 -10.96 -1.70
N ASP A 381 28.32 -11.07 -0.62
CA ASP A 381 29.39 -12.07 -0.48
C ASP A 381 28.84 -13.50 -0.56
N THR A 382 27.68 -13.79 0.08
CA THR A 382 27.03 -15.12 -0.02
C THR A 382 26.62 -15.49 -1.44
N LEU A 383 26.42 -14.49 -2.32
CA LEU A 383 26.04 -14.69 -3.72
C LEU A 383 27.25 -14.69 -4.67
N GLY A 384 28.46 -14.42 -4.18
CA GLY A 384 29.64 -14.19 -5.01
C GLY A 384 29.52 -12.95 -5.91
N LEU A 385 28.71 -11.97 -5.50
CA LEU A 385 28.48 -10.73 -6.24
C LEU A 385 29.59 -9.71 -5.88
N PRO A 386 30.43 -9.25 -6.84
CA PRO A 386 31.41 -8.22 -6.56
C PRO A 386 30.72 -6.91 -6.19
N PHE A 387 30.77 -6.52 -4.92
CA PHE A 387 29.94 -5.46 -4.37
C PHE A 387 30.75 -4.40 -3.59
N GLU A 388 30.37 -3.14 -3.75
CA GLU A 388 30.89 -1.99 -3.00
C GLU A 388 29.72 -1.13 -2.52
N PHE A 389 29.72 -0.75 -1.24
CA PHE A 389 28.74 0.14 -0.65
C PHE A 389 29.35 1.49 -0.28
N CYS A 390 28.70 2.58 -0.68
CA CYS A 390 29.12 3.96 -0.43
C CYS A 390 28.03 4.69 0.40
N PRO A 391 28.17 4.80 1.73
CA PRO A 391 27.20 5.53 2.56
C PRO A 391 27.34 7.05 2.39
N VAL A 392 26.22 7.77 2.26
CA VAL A 392 26.18 9.23 2.20
C VAL A 392 25.14 9.77 3.19
N ALA A 393 25.60 10.33 4.31
CA ALA A 393 24.73 10.91 5.33
C ALA A 393 24.32 12.35 5.00
N ASP A 394 23.53 12.55 3.94
CA ASP A 394 23.07 13.86 3.47
C ASP A 394 21.80 13.73 2.62
N LYS A 395 21.15 14.86 2.33
CA LYS A 395 19.99 14.95 1.42
C LYS A 395 20.44 15.20 0.00
N ALA A 396 19.76 14.61 -0.97
CA ALA A 396 20.14 14.70 -2.39
C ALA A 396 20.28 16.14 -2.91
N GLY A 397 19.39 17.05 -2.52
CA GLY A 397 19.41 18.45 -2.95
C GLY A 397 20.52 19.31 -2.32
N ASN A 398 21.26 18.77 -1.35
CA ASN A 398 22.41 19.41 -0.71
C ASN A 398 23.75 18.83 -1.20
N LEU A 399 23.71 17.78 -2.03
CA LEU A 399 24.90 17.07 -2.45
C LEU A 399 25.69 17.81 -3.52
N ASP A 400 27.00 17.78 -3.35
CA ASP A 400 27.94 17.97 -4.44
C ASP A 400 27.97 16.69 -5.30
N PRO A 401 27.77 16.76 -6.63
CA PRO A 401 27.88 15.61 -7.52
C PRO A 401 29.15 14.78 -7.32
N GLU A 402 30.26 15.40 -6.93
CA GLU A 402 31.52 14.68 -6.69
C GLU A 402 31.41 13.66 -5.55
N LYS A 403 30.54 13.90 -4.55
CA LYS A 403 30.31 12.98 -3.43
C LYS A 403 29.65 11.65 -3.86
N LEU A 404 28.97 11.63 -5.01
CA LEU A 404 28.38 10.40 -5.57
C LEU A 404 29.46 9.48 -6.20
N GLY A 405 30.65 10.03 -6.45
CA GLY A 405 31.79 9.27 -6.98
C GLY A 405 31.52 8.65 -8.35
N VAL A 406 30.62 9.21 -9.16
CA VAL A 406 30.22 8.64 -10.45
C VAL A 406 31.42 8.58 -11.41
N THR A 407 31.60 7.44 -12.07
CA THR A 407 32.70 7.27 -13.05
C THR A 407 32.15 7.09 -14.47
N ARG A 408 32.95 7.38 -15.50
CA ARG A 408 32.52 7.21 -16.92
C ARG A 408 32.42 5.75 -17.37
N ARG A 409 32.75 4.78 -16.51
CA ARG A 409 32.88 3.36 -16.86
C ARG A 409 31.77 2.48 -16.30
N GLU A 410 30.80 3.08 -15.62
CA GLU A 410 29.68 2.40 -15.00
C GLU A 410 28.37 2.89 -15.63
N ALA A 411 27.42 1.97 -15.78
CA ALA A 411 26.03 2.33 -16.02
C ALA A 411 25.40 2.75 -14.69
N VAL A 412 24.80 3.94 -14.65
CA VAL A 412 24.24 4.52 -13.42
C VAL A 412 22.72 4.41 -13.44
N ALA A 413 22.14 3.95 -12.33
CA ALA A 413 20.71 4.02 -12.06
C ALA A 413 20.46 4.84 -10.79
N VAL A 414 19.59 5.84 -10.88
CA VAL A 414 19.14 6.61 -9.70
C VAL A 414 17.74 6.13 -9.32
N HIS A 415 17.57 5.76 -8.05
CA HIS A 415 16.30 5.30 -7.49
C HIS A 415 15.86 6.21 -6.34
N TRP A 416 14.54 6.43 -6.25
CA TRP A 416 13.92 7.09 -5.11
C TRP A 416 12.48 6.60 -4.92
N LEU A 417 12.17 6.14 -3.71
CA LEU A 417 10.81 5.87 -3.24
C LEU A 417 10.28 7.07 -2.45
N HIS A 418 9.36 7.84 -3.05
CA HIS A 418 8.77 9.01 -2.39
C HIS A 418 7.82 8.61 -1.24
N HIS A 419 7.90 9.33 -0.11
CA HIS A 419 7.03 9.19 1.04
C HIS A 419 6.94 10.50 1.85
N SER A 420 6.01 10.58 2.81
CA SER A 420 5.85 11.74 3.70
C SER A 420 6.32 11.51 5.15
N LEU A 421 7.20 10.53 5.41
CA LEU A 421 7.75 10.26 6.75
C LEU A 421 8.71 11.36 7.22
N TYR A 422 9.55 11.84 6.29
CA TYR A 422 10.51 12.91 6.47
C TYR A 422 10.93 13.44 5.09
N ASP A 423 11.55 14.61 5.08
CA ASP A 423 12.09 15.23 3.86
C ASP A 423 13.40 14.56 3.43
N VAL A 424 13.44 14.06 2.19
CA VAL A 424 14.55 13.30 1.59
C VAL A 424 15.38 14.16 0.65
N THR A 425 14.71 14.91 -0.23
CA THR A 425 15.34 15.66 -1.32
C THR A 425 15.86 17.02 -0.84
N GLY A 426 15.21 17.63 0.15
CA GLY A 426 15.49 19.02 0.52
C GLY A 426 15.01 19.94 -0.59
N SER A 427 15.93 20.37 -1.47
CA SER A 427 15.55 21.16 -2.65
C SER A 427 15.33 20.25 -3.86
N ASP A 428 14.05 20.03 -4.22
CA ASP A 428 13.66 19.28 -5.42
C ASP A 428 14.31 19.82 -6.70
N SER A 429 14.49 21.14 -6.79
CA SER A 429 15.15 21.78 -7.94
C SER A 429 16.63 21.39 -8.04
N ASN A 430 17.33 21.34 -6.90
CA ASN A 430 18.72 20.92 -6.86
C ASN A 430 18.85 19.42 -7.13
N THR A 431 17.98 18.59 -6.55
CA THR A 431 17.94 17.14 -6.82
C THR A 431 17.69 16.87 -8.30
N LEU A 432 16.75 17.57 -8.94
CA LEU A 432 16.49 17.42 -10.36
C LEU A 432 17.69 17.87 -11.22
N CYS A 433 18.37 18.95 -10.82
CA CYS A 433 19.59 19.41 -11.49
C CYS A 433 20.72 18.37 -11.38
N LEU A 434 20.86 17.73 -10.22
CA LEU A 434 21.82 16.67 -9.96
C LEU A 434 21.57 15.45 -10.86
N ILE A 435 20.31 15.02 -11.01
CA ILE A 435 19.95 13.85 -11.84
C ILE A 435 20.14 14.12 -13.34
N LYS A 436 20.00 15.37 -13.79
CA LYS A 436 20.13 15.74 -15.21
C LYS A 436 21.57 15.87 -15.71
N ARG A 437 22.55 15.95 -14.81
CA ARG A 437 23.98 16.04 -15.14
C ARG A 437 24.53 14.66 -15.45
#